data_AF-A0A529M3H2-F1
#
_entry.id   AF-A0A529M3H2-F1
#
_cell.length_a   1.000
_cell.length_b   1.000
_cell.length_c   1.000
_cell.angle_alpha   90.00
_cell.angle_beta   90.00
_cell.angle_gamma   90.00
#
_symmetry.space_group_name_H-M   'P 1'
#
loop_
_entity.id
_entity.type
_entity.pdbx_description
1 polymer ?
#
loop_
_entity_poly.entity_id
_entity_poly.type
_entity_poly.pdbx_seq_one_letter_code
_entity_poly.pdbx_strand_id
1 'polypeptide(L)'
;DLPLNSGFYRMIEVTAPKNSIVSAEWPVAVTGFLMPFEKIMNAIFEMWSKIMPERAIACAFNLEYLLAGGRDARKPEKPIFMFYEWLPGGWGGRNGKDGADVTTACFGTGLMSQPNEGNERVNPTRTLEFQIKQDSAGPGKWRGGVGVQKTSLLLEAENAVMSYICDRERAVVWGVEGGLPSMPHGLTMKRAGEETEIWLGSVFSDYSVHTGDQFARPTAGGGGFGDPLEREPRKVMEDVIDDYVSLERARTDYGVVIREIDRDLCQYEIDGTATEACRADIRAKRKDWARMDPEEVARKYRSGEIDTLDAVRHYAVILDWETGELLPKTTAQFRESFEKRTVAHWV
;
A
#
# COMPACT_ATOMS: atom_id res chain seq x y z
N ASP A 1 -30.51 10.14 -2.25
CA ASP A 1 -30.56 9.30 -3.46
C ASP A 1 -30.84 10.13 -4.70
N LEU A 2 -29.87 10.16 -5.61
CA LEU A 2 -30.01 10.68 -6.97
C LEU A 2 -29.84 9.52 -7.95
N PRO A 3 -30.60 9.44 -9.04
CA PRO A 3 -30.44 8.38 -10.03
C PRO A 3 -29.08 8.48 -10.73
N LEU A 4 -28.37 7.36 -10.85
CA LEU A 4 -27.13 7.25 -11.62
C LEU A 4 -27.46 7.32 -13.12
N ASN A 5 -27.37 8.52 -13.71
CA ASN A 5 -27.54 8.76 -15.13
C ASN A 5 -26.74 9.98 -15.61
N SER A 6 -26.70 10.20 -16.92
CA SER A 6 -25.92 11.30 -17.53
C SER A 6 -26.36 12.70 -17.12
N GLY A 7 -27.51 12.87 -16.48
CA GLY A 7 -27.97 14.15 -15.95
C GLY A 7 -27.08 14.70 -14.85
N PHE A 8 -26.48 13.84 -14.03
CA PHE A 8 -25.53 14.27 -13.00
C PHE A 8 -24.24 14.83 -13.62
N TYR A 9 -23.73 14.18 -14.68
CA TYR A 9 -22.49 14.59 -15.33
C TYR A 9 -22.60 15.93 -16.06
N ARG A 10 -23.80 16.36 -16.46
CA ARG A 10 -24.02 17.68 -17.09
C ARG A 10 -23.68 18.87 -16.17
N MET A 11 -23.57 18.64 -14.86
CA MET A 11 -23.22 19.67 -13.88
C MET A 11 -21.70 19.78 -13.68
N ILE A 12 -20.89 18.96 -14.36
CA ILE A 12 -19.44 18.88 -14.18
C ILE A 12 -18.77 19.24 -15.51
N GLU A 13 -17.94 20.29 -15.50
CA GLU A 13 -17.04 20.60 -16.61
C GLU A 13 -15.67 19.95 -16.36
N VAL A 14 -15.18 19.18 -17.34
CA VAL A 14 -13.87 18.50 -17.25
C VAL A 14 -12.94 19.12 -18.28
N THR A 15 -11.88 19.78 -17.80
CA THR A 15 -10.77 20.25 -18.64
C THR A 15 -9.60 19.28 -18.51
N ALA A 16 -9.33 18.51 -19.57
CA ALA A 16 -8.20 17.58 -19.62
C ALA A 16 -7.21 18.01 -20.72
N PRO A 17 -5.93 18.28 -20.39
CA PRO A 17 -4.94 18.66 -21.39
C PRO A 17 -4.76 17.56 -22.44
N LYS A 18 -4.80 17.93 -23.73
CA LYS A 18 -4.60 16.99 -24.84
C LYS A 18 -3.25 16.28 -24.73
N ASN A 19 -3.19 14.99 -25.08
CA ASN A 19 -2.00 14.14 -25.00
C ASN A 19 -1.42 13.99 -23.58
N SER A 20 -2.27 14.11 -22.56
CA SER A 20 -1.89 13.82 -21.17
C SER A 20 -2.24 12.38 -20.81
N ILE A 21 -1.75 11.90 -19.66
CA ILE A 21 -2.07 10.55 -19.14
C ILE A 21 -3.57 10.31 -18.91
N VAL A 22 -4.36 11.38 -18.76
CA VAL A 22 -5.82 11.35 -18.56
C VAL A 22 -6.61 11.70 -19.82
N SER A 23 -5.93 12.04 -20.92
CA SER A 23 -6.50 12.40 -22.22
C SER A 23 -5.55 11.99 -23.34
N ALA A 24 -5.26 10.68 -23.35
CA ALA A 24 -4.39 10.07 -24.35
C ALA A 24 -5.16 9.94 -25.68
N GLU A 25 -4.50 10.27 -26.79
CA GLU A 25 -5.08 10.20 -28.13
C GLU A 25 -4.70 8.88 -28.80
N TRP A 26 -5.57 8.38 -29.68
CA TRP A 26 -5.24 7.25 -30.54
C TRP A 26 -3.93 7.54 -31.33
N PRO A 27 -2.96 6.60 -31.42
CA PRO A 27 -3.01 5.18 -31.04
C PRO A 27 -2.32 4.83 -29.71
N VAL A 28 -2.20 5.76 -28.77
CA VAL A 28 -1.50 5.53 -27.49
C VAL A 28 -2.20 4.41 -26.69
N ALA A 29 -1.42 3.48 -26.14
CA ALA A 29 -1.94 2.41 -25.31
C ALA A 29 -2.46 2.92 -23.96
N VAL A 30 -3.68 2.51 -23.57
CA VAL A 30 -4.37 3.00 -22.36
C VAL A 30 -4.79 1.88 -21.40
N THR A 31 -4.33 0.65 -21.58
CA THR A 31 -4.73 -0.51 -20.75
C THR A 31 -4.50 -0.28 -19.25
N GLY A 32 -3.47 0.49 -18.88
CA GLY A 32 -3.14 0.87 -17.51
C GLY A 32 -3.92 2.06 -16.94
N PHE A 33 -5.05 2.48 -17.54
CA PHE A 33 -5.81 3.68 -17.15
C PHE A 33 -6.26 3.72 -15.67
N LEU A 34 -6.29 2.56 -15.01
CA LEU A 34 -6.67 2.45 -13.61
C LEU A 34 -5.68 3.12 -12.67
N MET A 35 -4.39 3.17 -13.06
CA MET A 35 -3.38 3.90 -12.31
C MET A 35 -3.77 5.37 -12.18
N PRO A 36 -3.94 6.17 -13.24
CA PRO A 36 -4.37 7.56 -13.09
C PRO A 36 -5.79 7.70 -12.52
N PHE A 37 -6.73 6.79 -12.81
CA PHE A 37 -8.09 6.82 -12.23
C PHE A 37 -8.07 6.88 -10.70
N GLU A 38 -7.33 5.99 -10.05
CA GLU A 38 -7.27 5.94 -8.58
C GLU A 38 -6.62 7.21 -7.99
N LYS A 39 -5.71 7.88 -8.72
CA LYS A 39 -5.07 9.12 -8.23
C LYS A 39 -6.03 10.29 -8.34
N ILE A 40 -6.82 10.35 -9.41
CA ILE A 40 -7.90 11.33 -9.55
C ILE A 40 -8.93 11.15 -8.44
N MET A 41 -9.36 9.91 -8.18
CA MET A 41 -10.32 9.62 -7.10
C MET A 41 -9.79 10.05 -5.72
N ASN A 42 -8.55 9.70 -5.40
CA ASN A 42 -7.95 10.08 -4.12
C ASN A 42 -7.69 11.60 -4.01
N ALA A 43 -7.37 12.28 -5.11
CA ALA A 43 -7.29 13.76 -5.12
C ALA A 43 -8.67 14.40 -4.90
N ILE A 44 -9.74 13.83 -5.46
CA ILE A 44 -11.12 14.25 -5.21
C ILE A 44 -11.49 14.02 -3.74
N PHE A 45 -11.13 12.89 -3.13
CA PHE A 45 -11.36 12.63 -1.71
C PHE A 45 -10.63 13.63 -0.80
N GLU A 46 -9.36 13.94 -1.09
CA GLU A 46 -8.61 14.96 -0.34
C GLU A 46 -9.24 16.35 -0.50
N MET A 47 -9.70 16.72 -1.70
CA MET A 47 -10.41 17.98 -1.93
C MET A 47 -11.72 18.04 -1.14
N TRP A 48 -12.53 16.99 -1.18
CA TRP A 48 -13.77 16.90 -0.41
C TRP A 48 -13.53 16.90 1.09
N SER A 49 -12.43 16.32 1.56
CA SER A 49 -12.03 16.34 2.96
C SER A 49 -11.80 17.77 3.49
N LYS A 50 -11.45 18.72 2.61
CA LYS A 50 -11.34 20.15 2.97
C LYS A 50 -12.69 20.86 2.98
N ILE A 51 -13.63 20.42 2.14
CA ILE A 51 -14.97 21.01 2.02
C ILE A 51 -15.89 20.48 3.13
N MET A 52 -15.76 19.21 3.48
CA MET A 52 -16.55 18.49 4.49
C MET A 52 -15.63 17.76 5.49
N PRO A 53 -14.95 18.49 6.40
CA PRO A 53 -13.97 17.92 7.32
C PRO A 53 -14.50 16.76 8.19
N GLU A 54 -15.79 16.77 8.51
CA GLU A 54 -16.46 15.71 9.27
C GLU A 54 -16.58 14.38 8.50
N ARG A 55 -16.39 14.40 7.18
CA ARG A 55 -16.36 13.23 6.30
C ARG A 55 -14.98 12.99 5.68
N ALA A 56 -13.95 13.63 6.22
CA ALA A 56 -12.63 13.54 5.66
C ALA A 56 -12.08 12.12 5.69
N ILE A 57 -11.36 11.75 4.64
CA ILE A 57 -10.73 10.45 4.45
C ILE A 57 -9.33 10.63 3.84
N ALA A 58 -8.37 9.86 4.33
CA ALA A 58 -7.03 9.79 3.76
C ALA A 58 -7.01 9.00 2.44
N CYS A 59 -5.85 8.90 1.80
CA CYS A 59 -5.71 8.16 0.56
C CYS A 59 -6.06 6.66 0.76
N ALA A 60 -6.88 6.10 -0.11
CA ALA A 60 -7.12 4.67 -0.20
C ALA A 60 -6.01 3.99 -1.02
N PHE A 61 -5.85 2.68 -0.82
CA PHE A 61 -5.01 1.85 -1.69
C PHE A 61 -5.46 1.89 -3.15
N ASN A 62 -4.59 1.48 -4.07
CA ASN A 62 -4.94 1.35 -5.49
C ASN A 62 -5.16 -0.12 -5.86
N LEU A 63 -6.01 -0.36 -6.85
CA LEU A 63 -6.08 -1.66 -7.51
C LEU A 63 -4.87 -1.88 -8.42
N GLU A 64 -4.09 -2.90 -8.11
CA GLU A 64 -2.99 -3.38 -8.95
C GLU A 64 -3.47 -4.38 -10.00
N TYR A 65 -2.72 -4.47 -11.11
CA TYR A 65 -2.96 -5.46 -12.15
C TYR A 65 -1.81 -6.44 -12.22
N LEU A 66 -2.06 -7.65 -11.77
CA LEU A 66 -1.21 -8.78 -12.11
C LEU A 66 -1.93 -9.71 -13.08
N LEU A 67 -1.29 -9.92 -14.21
CA LEU A 67 -1.75 -10.80 -15.26
C LEU A 67 -0.67 -11.86 -15.48
N ALA A 68 -1.04 -13.13 -15.44
CA ALA A 68 -0.18 -14.20 -15.94
C ALA A 68 -0.96 -15.02 -16.95
N GLY A 69 -0.32 -15.40 -18.05
CA GLY A 69 -0.99 -16.15 -19.10
C GLY A 69 -0.02 -17.04 -19.85
N GLY A 70 -0.54 -18.11 -20.40
CA GLY A 70 0.25 -19.15 -21.06
C GLY A 70 -0.63 -20.36 -21.34
N ARG A 71 -0.01 -21.53 -21.44
CA ARG A 71 -0.74 -22.80 -21.61
C ARG A 71 -0.83 -23.56 -20.30
N ASP A 72 -2.04 -23.95 -19.91
CA ASP A 72 -2.28 -24.82 -18.75
C ASP A 72 -2.04 -26.27 -19.19
N ALA A 73 -0.95 -26.87 -18.71
CA ALA A 73 -0.55 -28.23 -19.08
C ALA A 73 -1.24 -29.31 -18.24
N ARG A 74 -2.05 -28.94 -17.23
CA ARG A 74 -2.79 -29.90 -16.39
C ARG A 74 -3.94 -30.55 -17.13
N LYS A 75 -4.46 -29.89 -18.18
CA LYS A 75 -5.65 -30.31 -18.93
C LYS A 75 -5.47 -30.12 -20.44
N PRO A 76 -5.39 -31.19 -21.24
CA PRO A 76 -5.17 -31.08 -22.69
C PRO A 76 -6.30 -30.33 -23.44
N GLU A 77 -7.51 -30.28 -22.88
CA GLU A 77 -8.69 -29.69 -23.50
C GLU A 77 -8.80 -28.15 -23.36
N LYS A 78 -8.06 -27.51 -22.44
CA LYS A 78 -8.10 -26.06 -22.20
C LYS A 78 -6.69 -25.48 -22.10
N PRO A 79 -5.97 -25.37 -23.22
CA PRO A 79 -4.54 -25.09 -23.23
C PRO A 79 -4.23 -23.61 -23.07
N ILE A 80 -5.15 -22.74 -22.65
CA ILE A 80 -4.88 -21.31 -22.43
C ILE A 80 -5.47 -20.92 -21.08
N PHE A 81 -4.66 -20.29 -20.24
CA PHE A 81 -5.13 -19.64 -19.02
C PHE A 81 -4.80 -18.14 -19.04
N MET A 82 -5.60 -17.39 -18.30
CA MET A 82 -5.36 -15.99 -17.99
C MET A 82 -5.66 -15.83 -16.50
N PHE A 83 -4.60 -15.90 -15.71
CA PHE A 83 -4.64 -15.56 -14.31
C PHE A 83 -4.77 -14.05 -14.19
N TYR A 84 -5.89 -13.61 -13.63
CA TYR A 84 -6.17 -12.21 -13.35
C TYR A 84 -6.86 -12.09 -12.01
N GLU A 85 -6.13 -11.56 -11.04
CA GLU A 85 -6.59 -11.51 -9.65
C GLU A 85 -6.58 -10.07 -9.14
N TRP A 86 -7.67 -9.67 -8.51
CA TRP A 86 -7.81 -8.38 -7.85
C TRP A 86 -7.75 -8.59 -6.35
N LEU A 87 -6.66 -8.12 -5.75
CA LEU A 87 -6.48 -8.22 -4.32
C LEU A 87 -7.19 -7.08 -3.59
N PRO A 88 -7.84 -7.38 -2.45
CA PRO A 88 -8.35 -6.34 -1.56
C PRO A 88 -7.20 -5.59 -0.87
N GLY A 89 -7.51 -4.41 -0.33
CA GLY A 89 -6.54 -3.59 0.38
C GLY A 89 -7.21 -2.58 1.30
N GLY A 90 -6.41 -1.64 1.81
CA GLY A 90 -6.84 -0.74 2.87
C GLY A 90 -7.40 0.60 2.39
N TRP A 91 -8.51 1.05 2.97
CA TRP A 91 -9.03 2.41 2.76
C TRP A 91 -8.37 3.43 3.68
N GLY A 92 -8.37 4.70 3.31
CA GLY A 92 -7.79 5.75 4.16
C GLY A 92 -8.47 5.84 5.53
N GLY A 93 -7.69 6.20 6.55
CA GLY A 93 -8.21 6.62 7.85
C GLY A 93 -9.18 7.78 7.68
N ARG A 94 -10.21 7.85 8.52
CA ARG A 94 -11.28 8.86 8.43
C ARG A 94 -11.29 9.72 9.68
N ASN A 95 -11.81 10.93 9.56
CA ASN A 95 -12.09 11.73 10.73
C ASN A 95 -13.12 11.03 11.63
N GLY A 96 -12.66 10.49 12.77
CA GLY A 96 -13.49 9.79 13.74
C GLY A 96 -13.49 8.26 13.63
N LYS A 97 -12.80 7.67 12.63
CA LYS A 97 -12.80 6.20 12.44
C LYS A 97 -11.63 5.70 11.62
N ASP A 98 -11.09 4.54 11.97
CA ASP A 98 -10.07 3.86 11.16
C ASP A 98 -10.59 3.51 9.75
N GLY A 99 -9.66 3.32 8.82
CA GLY A 99 -9.94 2.88 7.46
C GLY A 99 -10.52 1.46 7.44
N ALA A 100 -11.23 1.12 6.36
CA ALA A 100 -11.70 -0.24 6.17
C ALA A 100 -10.54 -1.16 5.77
N ASP A 101 -10.29 -2.19 6.56
CA ASP A 101 -9.28 -3.22 6.34
C ASP A 101 -9.71 -4.19 5.23
N VAL A 102 -8.80 -4.56 4.32
CA VAL A 102 -8.99 -5.66 3.35
C VAL A 102 -10.33 -5.58 2.58
N THR A 103 -10.59 -4.45 1.94
CA THR A 103 -11.80 -4.24 1.14
C THR A 103 -11.47 -3.86 -0.31
N THR A 104 -12.50 -3.74 -1.15
CA THR A 104 -12.35 -3.45 -2.58
C THR A 104 -11.77 -2.08 -2.85
N ALA A 105 -11.01 -1.95 -3.93
CA ALA A 105 -10.56 -0.67 -4.44
C ALA A 105 -11.73 0.22 -4.89
N CYS A 106 -11.45 1.51 -5.09
CA CYS A 106 -12.46 2.48 -5.47
C CYS A 106 -13.09 2.16 -6.84
N PHE A 107 -12.31 1.62 -7.78
CA PHE A 107 -12.79 1.20 -9.11
C PHE A 107 -13.82 0.05 -9.10
N GLY A 108 -14.07 -0.58 -7.95
CA GLY A 108 -14.98 -1.72 -7.84
C GLY A 108 -15.68 -1.78 -6.50
N THR A 109 -16.20 -0.64 -6.03
CA THR A 109 -16.92 -0.60 -4.75
C THR A 109 -18.05 -1.63 -4.70
N GLY A 110 -18.00 -2.53 -3.72
CA GLY A 110 -18.99 -3.60 -3.53
C GLY A 110 -18.66 -4.94 -4.19
N LEU A 111 -17.51 -5.06 -4.87
CA LEU A 111 -16.96 -6.37 -5.24
C LEU A 111 -16.53 -7.16 -3.98
N MET A 112 -16.16 -8.42 -4.17
CA MET A 112 -15.62 -9.28 -3.12
C MET A 112 -14.30 -9.89 -3.57
N SER A 113 -13.48 -10.32 -2.61
CA SER A 113 -12.26 -11.06 -2.91
C SER A 113 -12.59 -12.35 -3.66
N GLN A 114 -11.78 -12.68 -4.66
CA GLN A 114 -11.93 -13.91 -5.44
C GLN A 114 -11.55 -15.12 -4.57
N PRO A 115 -12.35 -16.19 -4.54
CA PRO A 115 -12.02 -17.37 -3.74
C PRO A 115 -10.79 -18.08 -4.31
N ASN A 116 -9.82 -18.38 -3.44
CA ASN A 116 -8.59 -19.08 -3.82
C ASN A 116 -8.88 -20.38 -4.58
N GLU A 117 -9.77 -21.22 -4.04
CA GLU A 117 -10.17 -22.49 -4.67
C GLU A 117 -10.73 -22.29 -6.09
N GLY A 118 -11.49 -21.21 -6.31
CA GLY A 118 -12.02 -20.85 -7.62
C GLY A 118 -10.90 -20.46 -8.60
N ASN A 119 -9.91 -19.70 -8.13
CA ASN A 119 -8.74 -19.32 -8.91
C ASN A 119 -7.88 -20.54 -9.28
N GLU A 120 -7.58 -21.42 -8.32
CA GLU A 120 -6.76 -22.63 -8.50
C GLU A 120 -7.42 -23.68 -9.41
N ARG A 121 -8.76 -23.69 -9.45
CA ARG A 121 -9.56 -24.56 -10.32
C ARG A 121 -9.39 -24.24 -11.80
N VAL A 122 -9.24 -22.95 -12.13
CA VAL A 122 -9.26 -22.43 -13.50
C VAL A 122 -7.90 -21.96 -14.01
N ASN A 123 -6.95 -21.70 -13.12
CA ASN A 123 -5.57 -21.30 -13.46
C ASN A 123 -4.57 -22.33 -12.89
N PRO A 124 -3.42 -22.58 -13.55
CA PRO A 124 -2.36 -23.45 -13.03
C PRO A 124 -1.57 -22.73 -11.95
N THR A 125 -2.25 -22.26 -10.91
CA THR A 125 -1.65 -21.62 -9.76
C THR A 125 -2.13 -22.29 -8.49
N ARG A 126 -1.34 -22.20 -7.42
CA ARG A 126 -1.71 -22.60 -6.07
C ARG A 126 -1.38 -21.48 -5.11
N THR A 127 -2.33 -21.10 -4.27
CA THR A 127 -2.09 -20.15 -3.19
C THR A 127 -1.24 -20.83 -2.12
N LEU A 128 -0.09 -20.24 -1.82
CA LEU A 128 0.74 -20.64 -0.67
C LEU A 128 0.42 -19.80 0.55
N GLU A 129 0.06 -18.54 0.34
CA GLU A 129 -0.20 -17.56 1.39
C GLU A 129 -1.29 -16.60 0.95
N PHE A 130 -2.23 -16.31 1.85
CA PHE A 130 -3.15 -15.19 1.72
C PHE A 130 -3.54 -14.70 3.11
N GLN A 131 -2.88 -13.64 3.58
CA GLN A 131 -3.08 -13.12 4.93
C GLN A 131 -3.01 -11.60 4.98
N ILE A 132 -3.44 -11.02 6.08
CA ILE A 132 -3.24 -9.59 6.34
C ILE A 132 -1.74 -9.31 6.40
N LYS A 133 -1.31 -8.21 5.77
CA LYS A 133 0.06 -7.76 5.87
C LYS A 133 0.21 -6.79 7.04
N GLN A 134 0.80 -7.27 8.12
CA GLN A 134 1.16 -6.45 9.28
C GLN A 134 1.95 -5.22 8.84
N ASP A 135 1.70 -4.09 9.51
CA ASP A 135 2.34 -2.79 9.29
C ASP A 135 2.09 -2.15 7.91
N SER A 136 1.23 -2.74 7.08
CA SER A 136 0.93 -2.20 5.74
C SER A 136 0.15 -0.90 5.77
N ALA A 137 -0.63 -0.63 6.82
CA ALA A 137 -1.46 0.56 6.95
C ALA A 137 -0.64 1.82 7.31
N GLY A 138 -1.06 2.97 6.79
CA GLY A 138 -0.55 4.28 7.18
C GLY A 138 -0.94 4.63 8.63
N PRO A 139 0.04 4.91 9.51
CA PRO A 139 -0.25 5.33 10.88
C PRO A 139 -0.96 6.69 10.94
N GLY A 140 -1.88 6.83 11.88
CA GLY A 140 -2.53 8.11 12.16
C GLY A 140 -3.30 8.04 13.47
N LYS A 141 -3.84 9.18 13.92
CA LYS A 141 -4.85 9.17 15.00
C LYS A 141 -5.94 8.15 14.69
N TRP A 142 -6.34 8.13 13.43
CA TRP A 142 -7.13 7.08 12.80
C TRP A 142 -6.27 6.36 11.76
N ARG A 143 -6.04 5.07 11.97
CA ARG A 143 -5.19 4.21 11.14
C ARG A 143 -5.83 4.03 9.76
N GLY A 144 -5.03 3.98 8.69
CA GLY A 144 -5.51 3.46 7.41
C GLY A 144 -5.90 1.98 7.51
N GLY A 145 -6.71 1.46 6.59
CA GLY A 145 -6.98 0.03 6.53
C GLY A 145 -5.71 -0.76 6.20
N VAL A 146 -5.57 -1.99 6.67
CA VAL A 146 -4.48 -2.89 6.28
C VAL A 146 -4.72 -3.51 4.90
N GLY A 147 -3.63 -3.80 4.21
CA GLY A 147 -3.60 -4.61 3.00
C GLY A 147 -3.33 -6.08 3.29
N VAL A 148 -3.02 -6.84 2.24
CA VAL A 148 -2.79 -8.29 2.31
C VAL A 148 -1.44 -8.65 1.69
N GLN A 149 -0.92 -9.81 2.08
CA GLN A 149 0.17 -10.51 1.41
C GLN A 149 -0.44 -11.71 0.68
N LYS A 150 -0.08 -11.88 -0.60
CA LYS A 150 -0.49 -13.02 -1.41
C LYS A 150 0.73 -13.63 -2.07
N THR A 151 0.94 -14.92 -1.86
CA THR A 151 2.00 -15.70 -2.52
C THR A 151 1.38 -16.86 -3.27
N SER A 152 1.73 -17.00 -4.55
CA SER A 152 1.22 -18.04 -5.44
C SER A 152 2.34 -18.81 -6.10
N LEU A 153 2.20 -20.13 -6.16
CA LEU A 153 3.05 -21.05 -6.91
C LEU A 153 2.46 -21.27 -8.30
N LEU A 154 3.25 -21.10 -9.36
CA LEU A 154 2.88 -21.52 -10.70
C LEU A 154 3.06 -23.05 -10.81
N LEU A 155 1.98 -23.74 -11.16
CA LEU A 155 1.94 -25.18 -11.43
C LEU A 155 2.24 -25.45 -12.91
N GLU A 156 1.83 -26.61 -13.43
CA GLU A 156 2.17 -27.08 -14.76
C GLU A 156 1.68 -26.11 -15.85
N ALA A 157 2.59 -25.26 -16.31
CA ALA A 157 2.35 -24.22 -17.28
C ALA A 157 3.49 -24.15 -18.31
N GLU A 158 3.12 -23.96 -19.58
CA GLU A 158 4.06 -23.81 -20.70
C GLU A 158 3.93 -22.42 -21.33
N ASN A 159 5.05 -21.85 -21.78
CA ASN A 159 5.11 -20.53 -22.44
C ASN A 159 4.36 -19.45 -21.64
N ALA A 160 4.51 -19.48 -20.31
CA ALA A 160 3.83 -18.56 -19.42
C ALA A 160 4.63 -17.26 -19.26
N VAL A 161 3.92 -16.14 -19.33
CA VAL A 161 4.45 -14.81 -19.09
C VAL A 161 3.61 -14.10 -18.04
N MET A 162 4.23 -13.16 -17.35
CA MET A 162 3.63 -12.33 -16.33
C MET A 162 3.86 -10.85 -16.65
N SER A 163 2.81 -10.06 -16.45
CA SER A 163 2.84 -8.62 -16.54
C SER A 163 2.23 -8.06 -15.27
N TYR A 164 2.89 -7.05 -14.71
CA TYR A 164 2.44 -6.38 -13.50
C TYR A 164 2.49 -4.87 -13.72
N ILE A 165 1.38 -4.21 -13.38
CA ILE A 165 1.32 -2.75 -13.35
C ILE A 165 0.69 -2.28 -12.04
N CYS A 166 1.53 -1.63 -11.26
CA CYS A 166 1.24 -0.85 -10.08
C CYS A 166 2.23 0.33 -10.02
N ASP A 167 1.89 1.42 -9.34
CA ASP A 167 2.78 2.58 -9.19
C ASP A 167 3.04 2.95 -7.71
N ARG A 168 2.53 2.16 -6.77
CA ARG A 168 2.66 2.40 -5.33
C ARG A 168 4.03 2.06 -4.75
N GLU A 169 4.93 1.51 -5.57
CA GLU A 169 6.36 1.40 -5.23
C GLU A 169 6.97 2.77 -4.94
N ARG A 170 6.64 3.77 -5.79
CA ARG A 170 7.20 5.12 -5.72
C ARG A 170 6.15 6.16 -5.36
N ALA A 171 4.91 6.00 -5.83
CA ALA A 171 3.79 6.88 -5.51
C ALA A 171 3.01 6.33 -4.30
N VAL A 172 3.68 6.25 -3.15
CA VAL A 172 3.14 5.64 -1.93
C VAL A 172 1.80 6.26 -1.52
N VAL A 173 0.88 5.45 -0.98
CA VAL A 173 -0.41 5.91 -0.45
C VAL A 173 -0.16 6.90 0.69
N TRP A 174 -0.65 8.13 0.57
CA TRP A 174 -0.34 9.22 1.50
C TRP A 174 -1.33 9.33 2.65
N GLY A 175 -0.84 9.72 3.82
CA GLY A 175 -1.69 10.20 4.91
C GLY A 175 -2.11 11.66 4.72
N VAL A 176 -3.03 12.13 5.57
CA VAL A 176 -3.50 13.52 5.59
C VAL A 176 -3.67 14.02 7.04
N GLU A 177 -3.68 15.34 7.20
CA GLU A 177 -3.89 16.01 8.50
C GLU A 177 -2.91 15.55 9.59
N GLY A 178 -1.65 15.27 9.22
CA GLY A 178 -0.63 14.75 10.15
C GLY A 178 -0.46 13.23 10.13
N GLY A 179 -1.34 12.52 9.42
CA GLY A 179 -1.23 11.08 9.21
C GLY A 179 -0.05 10.70 8.31
N LEU A 180 0.48 9.52 8.55
CA LEU A 180 1.62 8.94 7.86
C LEU A 180 1.21 8.10 6.64
N PRO A 181 2.10 7.97 5.64
CA PRO A 181 1.89 7.12 4.48
C PRO A 181 1.87 5.63 4.83
N SER A 182 1.23 4.88 3.96
CA SER A 182 1.23 3.40 3.91
C SER A 182 2.61 2.85 3.53
N MET A 183 2.72 1.53 3.36
CA MET A 183 3.93 0.92 2.82
C MET A 183 4.05 1.09 1.29
N PRO A 184 5.28 1.25 0.74
CA PRO A 184 5.53 0.97 -0.67
C PRO A 184 5.42 -0.54 -0.95
N HIS A 185 5.18 -0.91 -2.20
CA HIS A 185 5.19 -2.32 -2.59
C HIS A 185 5.51 -2.53 -4.07
N GLY A 186 5.80 -3.77 -4.40
CA GLY A 186 6.08 -4.31 -5.72
C GLY A 186 5.97 -5.83 -5.65
N LEU A 187 6.38 -6.51 -6.70
CA LEU A 187 6.33 -7.96 -6.78
C LEU A 187 7.70 -8.59 -6.55
N THR A 188 7.74 -9.63 -5.73
CA THR A 188 8.90 -10.52 -5.62
C THR A 188 8.64 -11.85 -6.30
N MET A 189 9.71 -12.43 -6.85
CA MET A 189 9.70 -13.72 -7.53
C MET A 189 10.77 -14.62 -6.92
N LYS A 190 10.42 -15.86 -6.61
CA LYS A 190 11.36 -16.92 -6.23
C LYS A 190 11.32 -18.01 -7.30
N ARG A 191 12.45 -18.25 -7.95
CA ARG A 191 12.55 -19.27 -9.01
C ARG A 191 12.48 -20.68 -8.44
N ALA A 192 11.98 -21.62 -9.24
CA ALA A 192 11.91 -23.02 -8.86
C ALA A 192 13.28 -23.57 -8.43
N GLY A 193 13.38 -24.05 -7.19
CA GLY A 193 14.62 -24.64 -6.65
C GLY A 193 15.67 -23.63 -6.19
N GLU A 194 15.41 -22.33 -6.31
CA GLU A 194 16.24 -21.28 -5.73
C GLU A 194 15.70 -20.89 -4.35
N GLU A 195 16.56 -20.43 -3.45
CA GLU A 195 16.15 -19.95 -2.13
C GLU A 195 15.95 -18.44 -2.07
N THR A 196 16.60 -17.69 -2.98
CA THR A 196 16.60 -16.24 -3.02
C THR A 196 15.39 -15.69 -3.77
N GLU A 197 14.82 -14.62 -3.23
CA GLU A 197 13.81 -13.82 -3.92
C GLU A 197 14.47 -12.76 -4.80
N ILE A 198 13.81 -12.44 -5.91
CA ILE A 198 14.17 -11.42 -6.88
C ILE A 198 13.11 -10.33 -6.82
N TRP A 199 13.52 -9.08 -6.64
CA TRP A 199 12.63 -7.93 -6.74
C TRP A 199 12.36 -7.62 -8.22
N LEU A 200 11.08 -7.62 -8.63
CA LEU A 200 10.69 -7.25 -10.00
C LEU A 200 10.12 -5.83 -10.08
N GLY A 201 10.01 -5.12 -8.95
CA GLY A 201 9.41 -3.80 -8.88
C GLY A 201 7.90 -3.82 -9.10
N SER A 202 7.33 -2.66 -9.42
CA SER A 202 5.89 -2.52 -9.64
C SER A 202 5.41 -2.40 -11.08
N VAL A 203 6.33 -2.33 -12.05
CA VAL A 203 5.96 -2.20 -13.48
C VAL A 203 6.89 -3.05 -14.35
N PHE A 204 6.34 -4.10 -14.95
CA PHE A 204 7.00 -4.90 -15.98
C PHE A 204 5.98 -5.62 -16.86
N SER A 205 6.42 -6.05 -18.05
CA SER A 205 5.58 -6.79 -18.99
C SER A 205 6.34 -7.96 -19.60
N ASP A 206 5.59 -8.99 -20.00
CA ASP A 206 6.10 -10.16 -20.73
C ASP A 206 7.26 -10.88 -20.01
N TYR A 207 7.25 -10.85 -18.68
CA TYR A 207 8.28 -11.49 -17.87
C TYR A 207 8.06 -13.01 -17.86
N SER A 208 9.08 -13.77 -18.29
CA SER A 208 8.98 -15.23 -18.38
C SER A 208 8.86 -15.87 -16.99
N VAL A 209 7.84 -16.71 -16.82
CA VAL A 209 7.59 -17.48 -15.60
C VAL A 209 7.45 -18.97 -15.93
N HIS A 210 7.91 -19.81 -15.02
CA HIS A 210 8.04 -21.25 -15.24
C HIS A 210 7.35 -22.04 -14.13
N THR A 211 6.98 -23.28 -14.45
CA THR A 211 6.42 -24.22 -13.46
C THR A 211 7.37 -24.31 -12.26
N GLY A 212 6.83 -24.15 -11.06
CA GLY A 212 7.57 -24.14 -9.80
C GLY A 212 7.97 -22.75 -9.30
N ASP A 213 7.86 -21.70 -10.13
CA ASP A 213 8.12 -20.33 -9.70
C ASP A 213 7.05 -19.86 -8.70
N GLN A 214 7.47 -19.09 -7.69
CA GLN A 214 6.59 -18.46 -6.72
C GLN A 214 6.61 -16.95 -6.92
N PHE A 215 5.45 -16.33 -7.04
CA PHE A 215 5.31 -14.89 -7.10
C PHE A 215 4.51 -14.39 -5.90
N ALA A 216 5.08 -13.41 -5.22
CA ALA A 216 4.54 -12.82 -4.02
C ALA A 216 4.31 -11.33 -4.27
N ARG A 217 3.10 -10.87 -3.96
CA ARG A 217 2.78 -9.44 -4.03
C ARG A 217 1.88 -9.05 -2.86
N PRO A 218 2.19 -7.94 -2.19
CA PRO A 218 1.27 -7.38 -1.24
C PRO A 218 0.41 -6.27 -1.84
N THR A 219 -0.72 -5.99 -1.20
CA THR A 219 -1.44 -4.73 -1.42
C THR A 219 -1.09 -3.72 -0.34
N ALA A 220 -1.01 -2.45 -0.73
CA ALA A 220 -0.88 -1.37 0.25
C ALA A 220 -2.10 -1.29 1.17
N GLY A 221 -1.86 -0.85 2.41
CA GLY A 221 -2.92 -0.29 3.22
C GLY A 221 -3.32 1.12 2.78
N GLY A 222 -4.32 1.68 3.45
CA GLY A 222 -4.70 3.09 3.30
C GLY A 222 -3.74 4.02 4.03
N GLY A 223 -3.74 5.31 3.71
CA GLY A 223 -3.02 6.33 4.45
C GLY A 223 -3.66 6.61 5.82
N GLY A 224 -2.86 7.09 6.77
CA GLY A 224 -3.37 7.50 8.07
C GLY A 224 -4.05 8.87 8.05
N PHE A 225 -4.94 9.11 9.00
CA PHE A 225 -5.57 10.40 9.22
C PHE A 225 -5.23 10.92 10.63
N GLY A 226 -4.79 12.17 10.73
CA GLY A 226 -4.42 12.78 12.01
C GLY A 226 -3.05 12.32 12.52
N ASP A 227 -2.45 13.09 13.42
CA ASP A 227 -1.15 12.78 14.04
C ASP A 227 -1.19 11.40 14.75
N PRO A 228 -0.32 10.43 14.38
CA PRO A 228 -0.23 9.13 15.05
C PRO A 228 -0.01 9.21 16.56
N LEU A 229 0.70 10.23 17.05
CA LEU A 229 0.97 10.42 18.49
C LEU A 229 -0.29 10.79 19.27
N GLU A 230 -1.38 11.17 18.60
CA GLU A 230 -2.70 11.39 19.19
C GLU A 230 -3.59 10.14 19.23
N ARG A 231 -3.17 9.03 18.61
CA ARG A 231 -3.93 7.77 18.70
C ARG A 231 -3.98 7.31 20.16
N GLU A 232 -5.13 6.82 20.60
CA GLU A 232 -5.27 6.28 21.94
C GLU A 232 -4.37 5.04 22.12
N PRO A 233 -3.50 4.96 23.15
CA PRO A 233 -2.59 3.84 23.33
C PRO A 233 -3.28 2.47 23.36
N ARG A 234 -4.50 2.41 23.93
CA ARG A 234 -5.32 1.21 23.94
C ARG A 234 -5.67 0.71 22.54
N LYS A 235 -6.00 1.61 21.61
CA LYS A 235 -6.30 1.25 20.22
C LYS A 235 -5.06 0.74 19.47
N VAL A 236 -3.89 1.28 19.79
CA VAL A 236 -2.62 0.75 19.27
C VAL A 236 -2.38 -0.67 19.78
N MET A 237 -2.65 -0.94 21.06
CA MET A 237 -2.55 -2.28 21.61
C MET A 237 -3.58 -3.25 20.99
N GLU A 238 -4.81 -2.79 20.72
CA GLU A 238 -5.81 -3.57 19.98
C GLU A 238 -5.31 -3.89 18.56
N ASP A 239 -4.70 -2.93 17.84
CA ASP A 239 -4.09 -3.18 16.54
C ASP A 239 -2.90 -4.17 16.61
N VAL A 240 -2.18 -4.23 17.73
CA VAL A 240 -1.10 -5.21 17.97
C VAL A 240 -1.66 -6.60 18.23
N ILE A 241 -2.72 -6.69 19.02
CA ILE A 241 -3.42 -7.96 19.30
C ILE A 241 -3.98 -8.57 18.00
N ASP A 242 -4.48 -7.73 17.11
CA ASP A 242 -5.05 -8.14 15.81
C ASP A 242 -3.98 -8.36 14.72
N ASP A 243 -2.68 -8.29 15.05
CA ASP A 243 -1.54 -8.40 14.13
C ASP A 243 -1.55 -7.35 12.98
N TYR A 244 -2.30 -6.25 13.11
CA TYR A 244 -2.30 -5.15 12.14
C TYR A 244 -1.05 -4.27 12.26
N VAL A 245 -0.57 -4.10 13.48
CA VAL A 245 0.61 -3.31 13.84
C VAL A 245 1.56 -4.19 14.64
N SER A 246 2.85 -4.18 14.34
CA SER A 246 3.85 -4.89 15.15
C SER A 246 4.17 -4.13 16.44
N LEU A 247 4.72 -4.82 17.45
CA LEU A 247 5.23 -4.18 18.67
C LEU A 247 6.28 -3.10 18.37
N GLU A 248 7.12 -3.33 17.36
CA GLU A 248 8.11 -2.37 16.91
C GLU A 248 7.45 -1.11 16.33
N ARG A 249 6.47 -1.27 15.44
CA ARG A 249 5.78 -0.13 14.82
C ARG A 249 4.83 0.58 15.76
N ALA A 250 4.27 -0.11 16.76
CA ALA A 250 3.58 0.54 17.88
C ALA A 250 4.47 1.58 18.58
N ARG A 251 5.73 1.22 18.84
CA ARG A 251 6.72 2.11 19.44
C ARG A 251 7.19 3.19 18.47
N THR A 252 7.63 2.81 17.28
CA THR A 252 8.31 3.71 16.34
C THR A 252 7.35 4.69 15.67
N ASP A 253 6.14 4.25 15.29
CA ASP A 253 5.19 5.09 14.54
C ASP A 253 4.18 5.81 15.43
N TYR A 254 3.77 5.21 16.55
CA TYR A 254 2.76 5.78 17.46
C TYR A 254 3.31 6.24 18.82
N GLY A 255 4.57 5.92 19.12
CA GLY A 255 5.20 6.20 20.41
C GLY A 255 4.63 5.37 21.57
N VAL A 256 3.93 4.26 21.29
CA VAL A 256 3.29 3.44 22.33
C VAL A 256 4.18 2.24 22.66
N VAL A 257 4.59 2.15 23.91
CA VAL A 257 5.44 1.06 24.40
C VAL A 257 4.54 -0.02 25.00
N ILE A 258 4.56 -1.19 24.37
CA ILE A 258 3.72 -2.34 24.73
C ILE A 258 4.65 -3.49 25.10
N ARG A 259 4.35 -4.14 26.22
CA ARG A 259 5.00 -5.37 26.66
C ARG A 259 4.09 -6.55 26.35
N GLU A 260 4.62 -7.51 25.59
CA GLU A 260 4.00 -8.82 25.43
C GLU A 260 4.16 -9.63 26.72
N ILE A 261 3.04 -10.08 27.29
CA ILE A 261 3.02 -10.93 28.48
C ILE A 261 2.82 -12.38 28.06
N ASP A 262 1.80 -12.63 27.25
CA ASP A 262 1.48 -13.94 26.68
C ASP A 262 0.71 -13.74 25.36
N ARG A 263 1.37 -14.04 24.23
CA ARG A 263 0.80 -13.87 22.90
C ARG A 263 -0.39 -14.81 22.64
N ASP A 264 -0.32 -16.05 23.12
CA ASP A 264 -1.35 -17.07 22.87
C ASP A 264 -2.65 -16.74 23.60
N LEU A 265 -2.56 -15.99 24.70
CA LEU A 265 -3.71 -15.48 25.46
C LEU A 265 -4.07 -14.02 25.09
N CYS A 266 -3.43 -13.44 24.08
CA CYS A 266 -3.57 -12.04 23.69
C CYS A 266 -3.38 -11.06 24.86
N GLN A 267 -2.45 -11.36 25.77
CA GLN A 267 -2.17 -10.55 26.95
C GLN A 267 -0.99 -9.61 26.70
N TYR A 268 -1.32 -8.32 26.67
CA TYR A 268 -0.39 -7.23 26.46
C TYR A 268 -0.61 -6.15 27.51
N GLU A 269 0.45 -5.42 27.83
CA GLU A 269 0.40 -4.32 28.78
C GLU A 269 1.06 -3.07 28.20
N ILE A 270 0.41 -1.92 28.35
CA ILE A 270 0.95 -0.62 27.94
C ILE A 270 1.80 -0.08 29.08
N ASP A 271 3.07 0.22 28.80
CA ASP A 271 3.91 1.01 29.71
C ASP A 271 3.59 2.51 29.49
N GLY A 272 2.78 3.07 30.38
CA GLY A 272 2.34 4.46 30.29
C GLY A 272 3.49 5.47 30.36
N THR A 273 4.42 5.27 31.30
CA THR A 273 5.57 6.18 31.48
C THR A 273 6.52 6.12 30.29
N ALA A 274 6.83 4.92 29.80
CA ALA A 274 7.67 4.75 28.61
C ALA A 274 6.97 5.28 27.35
N THR A 275 5.65 5.14 27.23
CA THR A 275 4.84 5.70 26.14
C THR A 275 4.91 7.23 26.12
N GLU A 276 4.74 7.89 27.27
CA GLU A 276 4.86 9.35 27.37
C GLU A 276 6.25 9.84 26.97
N ALA A 277 7.30 9.18 27.49
CA ALA A 277 8.69 9.49 27.14
C ALA A 277 8.97 9.28 25.65
N CYS A 278 8.50 8.17 25.06
CA CYS A 278 8.69 7.85 23.66
C CYS A 278 7.99 8.87 22.75
N ARG A 279 6.74 9.24 23.05
CA ARG A 279 6.02 10.30 22.31
C ARG A 279 6.69 11.66 22.42
N ALA A 280 7.23 12.00 23.60
CA ALA A 280 7.97 13.24 23.78
C ALA A 280 9.24 13.27 22.91
N ASP A 281 9.99 12.17 22.85
CA ASP A 281 11.18 12.04 22.01
C ASP A 281 10.86 12.16 20.51
N ILE A 282 9.85 11.42 20.04
CA ILE A 282 9.40 11.48 18.64
C ILE A 282 8.96 12.91 18.28
N ARG A 283 8.16 13.56 19.14
CA ARG A 283 7.70 14.93 18.91
C ARG A 283 8.85 15.91 18.75
N ALA A 284 9.89 15.76 19.57
CA ALA A 284 11.06 16.63 19.55
C ALA A 284 11.90 16.49 18.27
N LYS A 285 11.91 15.31 17.62
CA LYS A 285 12.85 14.99 16.55
C LYS A 285 12.22 14.76 15.16
N ARG A 286 10.94 14.37 15.08
CA ARG A 286 10.30 13.92 13.82
C ARG A 286 10.36 14.94 12.68
N LYS A 287 10.30 16.24 12.99
CA LYS A 287 10.40 17.31 11.99
C LYS A 287 11.81 17.39 11.39
N ASP A 288 12.84 17.13 12.20
CA ASP A 288 14.23 17.10 11.75
C ASP A 288 14.52 15.82 10.96
N TRP A 289 13.96 14.68 11.38
CA TRP A 289 14.05 13.43 10.62
C TRP A 289 13.46 13.58 9.22
N ALA A 290 12.24 14.10 9.10
CA ALA A 290 11.56 14.27 7.81
C ALA A 290 12.31 15.23 6.85
N ARG A 291 13.17 16.10 7.39
CA ARG A 291 13.94 17.10 6.64
C ARG A 291 15.43 16.75 6.55
N MET A 292 15.84 15.58 7.03
CA MET A 292 17.21 15.08 6.94
C MET A 292 17.67 15.04 5.47
N ASP A 293 18.98 15.19 5.22
CA ASP A 293 19.53 15.05 3.86
C ASP A 293 19.19 13.68 3.27
N PRO A 294 18.54 13.58 2.09
CA PRO A 294 18.16 12.29 1.52
C PRO A 294 19.32 11.32 1.28
N GLU A 295 20.52 11.83 1.01
CA GLU A 295 21.71 10.98 0.82
C GLU A 295 22.13 10.29 2.12
N GLU A 296 22.02 11.01 3.24
CA GLU A 296 22.25 10.46 4.57
C GLU A 296 21.21 9.37 4.90
N VAL A 297 19.94 9.60 4.56
CA VAL A 297 18.87 8.61 4.73
C VAL A 297 19.14 7.36 3.87
N ALA A 298 19.55 7.54 2.62
CA ALA A 298 19.91 6.43 1.73
C ALA A 298 21.10 5.61 2.29
N ARG A 299 22.08 6.28 2.90
CA ARG A 299 23.19 5.61 3.60
C ARG A 299 22.70 4.81 4.81
N LYS A 300 21.81 5.36 5.63
CA LYS A 300 21.20 4.66 6.77
C LYS A 300 20.46 3.40 6.32
N TYR A 301 19.67 3.50 5.26
CA TYR A 301 18.94 2.37 4.67
C TYR A 301 19.91 1.27 4.19
N ARG A 302 20.92 1.63 3.40
CA ARG A 302 21.93 0.65 2.92
C ARG A 302 22.73 -0.01 4.04
N SER A 303 22.87 0.66 5.19
CA SER A 303 23.53 0.09 6.37
C SER A 303 22.61 -0.79 7.24
N GLY A 304 21.31 -0.82 6.95
CA GLY A 304 20.31 -1.53 7.76
C GLY A 304 19.95 -0.83 9.08
N GLU A 305 20.34 0.44 9.27
CA GLU A 305 19.95 1.22 10.46
C GLU A 305 18.45 1.56 10.46
N ILE A 306 17.88 1.71 9.27
CA ILE A 306 16.47 2.02 9.05
C ILE A 306 15.93 1.10 7.96
N ASP A 307 14.65 0.76 8.04
CA ASP A 307 14.00 -0.03 6.99
C ASP A 307 13.23 0.83 5.98
N THR A 308 12.49 0.16 5.09
CA THR A 308 11.67 0.80 4.06
C THR A 308 10.56 1.67 4.65
N LEU A 309 9.91 1.22 5.74
CA LEU A 309 8.85 1.98 6.40
C LEU A 309 9.42 3.23 7.06
N ASP A 310 10.59 3.13 7.69
CA ASP A 310 11.27 4.27 8.27
C ASP A 310 11.62 5.33 7.23
N ALA A 311 12.23 4.91 6.12
CA ALA A 311 12.58 5.81 5.02
C ALA A 311 11.36 6.63 4.54
N VAL A 312 10.21 5.97 4.40
CA VAL A 312 8.98 6.58 3.88
C VAL A 312 8.21 7.38 4.95
N ARG A 313 8.10 6.86 6.18
CA ARG A 313 7.26 7.43 7.25
C ARG A 313 7.97 8.48 8.10
N HIS A 314 9.26 8.30 8.38
CA HIS A 314 10.01 9.15 9.31
C HIS A 314 10.95 10.12 8.61
N TYR A 315 11.53 9.70 7.47
CA TYR A 315 12.52 10.49 6.74
C TYR A 315 11.99 11.12 5.45
N ALA A 316 10.79 10.76 5.03
CA ALA A 316 10.15 11.21 3.80
C ALA A 316 11.06 11.04 2.55
N VAL A 317 11.68 9.87 2.39
CA VAL A 317 12.58 9.56 1.26
C VAL A 317 12.07 8.35 0.50
N ILE A 318 12.14 8.43 -0.84
CA ILE A 318 11.88 7.31 -1.74
C ILE A 318 13.22 6.85 -2.33
N LEU A 319 13.52 5.57 -2.12
CA LEU A 319 14.69 4.91 -2.65
C LEU A 319 14.27 3.93 -3.74
N ASP A 320 15.24 3.49 -4.51
CA ASP A 320 15.14 2.23 -5.22
C ASP A 320 15.23 1.10 -4.18
N TRP A 321 14.15 0.32 -4.01
CA TRP A 321 14.04 -0.59 -2.87
C TRP A 321 14.94 -1.83 -2.98
N GLU A 322 15.42 -2.14 -4.18
CA GLU A 322 16.39 -3.21 -4.43
C GLU A 322 17.81 -2.76 -4.09
N THR A 323 18.22 -1.59 -4.58
CA THR A 323 19.61 -1.12 -4.48
C THR A 323 19.86 -0.18 -3.29
N GLY A 324 18.80 0.42 -2.75
CA GLY A 324 18.89 1.51 -1.77
C GLY A 324 19.42 2.82 -2.36
N GLU A 325 19.46 2.96 -3.69
CA GLU A 325 19.86 4.20 -4.35
C GLU A 325 18.80 5.29 -4.16
N LEU A 326 19.25 6.52 -3.95
CA LEU A 326 18.36 7.67 -3.84
C LEU A 326 17.70 7.96 -5.20
N LEU A 327 16.39 8.22 -5.19
CA LEU A 327 15.67 8.74 -6.35
C LEU A 327 15.41 10.25 -6.14
N PRO A 328 16.26 11.17 -6.62
CA PRO A 328 16.23 12.57 -6.16
C PRO A 328 14.96 13.29 -6.56
N LYS A 329 14.50 13.11 -7.81
CA LYS A 329 13.28 13.76 -8.31
C LYS A 329 12.03 13.23 -7.61
N THR A 330 11.93 11.91 -7.44
CA THR A 330 10.80 11.27 -6.75
C THR A 330 10.76 11.67 -5.28
N THR A 331 11.91 11.66 -4.61
CA THR A 331 12.03 12.12 -3.22
C THR A 331 11.63 13.58 -3.06
N ALA A 332 12.09 14.47 -3.95
CA ALA A 332 11.71 15.89 -3.88
C ALA A 332 10.19 16.09 -3.97
N GLN A 333 9.52 15.42 -4.92
CA GLN A 333 8.06 15.47 -5.07
C GLN A 333 7.33 14.86 -3.87
N PHE A 334 7.84 13.72 -3.36
CA PHE A 334 7.27 13.06 -2.20
C PHE A 334 7.34 13.97 -0.96
N ARG A 335 8.50 14.59 -0.71
CA ARG A 335 8.73 15.52 0.41
C ARG A 335 7.84 16.75 0.35
N GLU A 336 7.67 17.36 -0.83
CA GLU A 336 6.74 18.49 -0.99
C GLU A 336 5.34 18.11 -0.51
N SER A 337 4.89 16.92 -0.92
CA SER A 337 3.57 16.41 -0.58
C SER A 337 3.45 16.00 0.90
N PHE A 338 4.50 15.40 1.45
CA PHE A 338 4.60 14.96 2.84
C PHE A 338 4.65 16.16 3.80
N GLU A 339 5.40 17.21 3.45
CA GLU A 339 5.46 18.45 4.21
C GLU A 339 4.06 19.08 4.34
N LYS A 340 3.34 19.17 3.22
CA LYS A 340 1.99 19.76 3.16
C LYS A 340 0.95 18.95 3.92
N ARG A 341 0.96 17.62 3.81
CA ARG A 341 -0.12 16.75 4.34
C ARG A 341 0.15 16.22 5.74
N THR A 342 1.42 16.17 6.13
CA THR A 342 1.86 15.49 7.34
C THR A 342 2.61 16.45 8.25
N VAL A 343 3.79 16.94 7.87
CA VAL A 343 4.66 17.74 8.75
C VAL A 343 4.01 19.05 9.20
N ALA A 344 3.28 19.72 8.32
CA ALA A 344 2.58 20.98 8.62
C ALA A 344 1.50 20.84 9.72
N HIS A 345 1.02 19.63 9.99
CA HIS A 345 -0.03 19.34 10.97
C HIS A 345 0.53 18.76 12.28
N TRP A 346 1.83 18.49 12.33
CA TRP A 346 2.50 18.04 13.54
C TRP A 346 2.72 19.22 14.49
N VAL A 347 2.30 19.04 15.75
CA VAL A 347 2.69 19.93 16.86
C VAL A 347 4.17 19.76 17.14
#